data_AF-A0A379TZL6-F1
#
_entry.id   AF-A0A379TZL6-F1
#
_cell.length_a   1.000
_cell.length_b   1.000
_cell.length_c   1.000
_cell.angle_alpha   90.00
_cell.angle_beta   90.00
_cell.angle_gamma   90.00
#
_symmetry.space_group_name_H-M   'P 1'
#
loop_
_entity.id
_entity.type
_entity.pdbx_description
1 polymer ?
#
loop_
_entity_poly.entity_id
_entity_poly.type
_entity_poly.pdbx_seq_one_letter_code
_entity_poly.pdbx_strand_id
1 'polypeptide(L)'
;MKISSPTPCLNFAPQKEYSAAVVPHPSKNAYADYVLETGKRIPFSAADLSNLYQSVIYAVHSSRSRLIDQHTADMIGNTVLDALSRSQTFRDAVIYGIHNKEVQLGCITYRNEYEINEDSPVGVDSIHLLTHSELYEYEVGQEPILPICEARKDEHEEAYISFSVAPDSDSCEMPSWQEGLIHEIIHHVTGAGDPLEDGNIEPGPTEILARRVAQELGWLIPEFTGYASRIV
;
A
#
# COMPACT_ATOMS: atom_id res chain seq x y z
N MET A 1 -9.32 16.67 -28.04
CA MET A 1 -8.30 15.63 -28.32
C MET A 1 -8.61 14.51 -27.33
N LYS A 2 -9.08 13.34 -27.81
CA LYS A 2 -9.39 12.20 -26.92
C LYS A 2 -8.05 11.62 -26.45
N ILE A 3 -7.76 11.73 -25.16
CA ILE A 3 -6.66 11.02 -24.53
C ILE A 3 -7.17 9.60 -24.31
N SER A 4 -6.63 8.66 -25.08
CA SER A 4 -6.88 7.24 -24.85
C SER A 4 -6.06 6.80 -23.64
N SER A 5 -6.73 6.40 -22.57
CA SER A 5 -6.22 5.53 -21.51
C SER A 5 -7.04 4.22 -21.58
N PRO A 6 -6.51 3.05 -21.19
CA PRO A 6 -5.38 2.84 -20.27
C PRO A 6 -4.12 2.29 -20.95
N THR A 7 -2.98 2.60 -20.34
CA THR A 7 -1.68 1.96 -20.58
C THR A 7 -1.84 0.45 -20.39
N PRO A 8 -1.32 -0.40 -21.29
CA PRO A 8 -1.43 -1.83 -21.09
C PRO A 8 -0.57 -2.22 -19.88
N CYS A 9 -1.17 -2.91 -18.91
CA CYS A 9 -0.42 -3.66 -17.91
C CYS A 9 0.66 -4.49 -18.65
N LEU A 10 1.85 -4.58 -18.06
CA LEU A 10 3.00 -5.20 -18.73
C LEU A 10 2.67 -6.68 -19.04
N ASN A 11 2.91 -7.08 -20.29
CA ASN A 11 2.74 -8.46 -20.72
C ASN A 11 3.98 -9.26 -20.31
N PHE A 12 3.95 -9.85 -19.11
CA PHE A 12 4.95 -10.80 -18.66
C PHE A 12 4.67 -12.19 -19.24
N ALA A 13 5.73 -12.93 -19.59
CA ALA A 13 5.58 -14.27 -20.15
C ALA A 13 4.95 -15.22 -19.10
N PRO A 14 3.91 -16.00 -19.46
CA PRO A 14 3.28 -16.95 -18.55
C PRO A 14 4.23 -18.11 -18.22
N GLN A 15 4.14 -18.63 -16.99
CA GLN A 15 4.91 -19.80 -16.55
C GLN A 15 4.24 -21.14 -16.89
N LYS A 16 5.05 -22.20 -16.89
CA LYS A 16 4.59 -23.59 -16.73
C LYS A 16 4.06 -23.78 -15.30
N GLU A 17 2.82 -24.25 -15.18
CA GLU A 17 2.23 -24.68 -13.90
C GLU A 17 3.15 -25.67 -13.20
N TYR A 18 3.63 -25.30 -12.00
CA TYR A 18 4.46 -26.16 -11.17
C TYR A 18 3.66 -26.70 -9.99
N SER A 19 3.86 -27.98 -9.71
CA SER A 19 3.15 -28.76 -8.69
C SER A 19 3.35 -28.19 -7.29
N ALA A 20 2.23 -28.05 -6.57
CA ALA A 20 2.02 -27.20 -5.40
C ALA A 20 2.82 -27.61 -4.15
N ALA A 21 3.62 -26.69 -3.63
CA ALA A 21 3.71 -26.55 -2.17
C ALA A 21 2.30 -26.19 -1.67
N VAL A 22 1.88 -26.74 -0.53
CA VAL A 22 0.60 -26.35 0.08
C VAL A 22 0.66 -24.85 0.34
N VAL A 23 -0.16 -24.09 -0.41
CA VAL A 23 -0.23 -22.63 -0.29
C VAL A 23 -0.80 -22.31 1.09
N PRO A 24 -0.08 -21.56 1.95
CA PRO A 24 -0.62 -21.13 3.23
C PRO A 24 -1.86 -20.25 3.03
N HIS A 25 -2.73 -20.19 4.02
CA HIS A 25 -3.88 -19.29 3.94
C HIS A 25 -3.39 -17.81 3.90
N PRO A 26 -3.96 -16.93 3.06
CA PRO A 26 -3.47 -15.56 2.86
C PRO A 26 -3.50 -14.65 4.09
N SER A 27 -4.25 -15.02 5.13
CA SER A 27 -4.30 -14.34 6.44
C SER A 27 -3.37 -14.96 7.51
N LYS A 28 -2.50 -15.91 7.16
CA LYS A 28 -1.58 -16.57 8.10
C LYS A 28 -0.15 -16.12 7.82
N ASN A 29 0.63 -15.86 8.86
CA ASN A 29 2.01 -15.36 8.77
C ASN A 29 2.90 -16.13 7.79
N ALA A 30 2.73 -17.46 7.70
CA ALA A 30 3.48 -18.31 6.77
C ALA A 30 3.29 -17.93 5.28
N TYR A 31 2.20 -17.23 4.94
CA TYR A 31 1.98 -16.73 3.58
C TYR A 31 3.03 -15.72 3.14
N ALA A 32 3.58 -14.91 4.07
CA ALA A 32 4.65 -13.95 3.76
C ALA A 32 5.90 -14.65 3.22
N ASP A 33 6.37 -15.70 3.89
CA ASP A 33 7.54 -16.46 3.42
C ASP A 33 7.24 -17.22 2.13
N TYR A 34 6.02 -17.75 1.98
CA TYR A 34 5.58 -18.38 0.74
C TYR A 34 5.63 -17.43 -0.47
N VAL A 35 5.15 -16.20 -0.31
CA VAL A 35 5.20 -15.14 -1.34
C VAL A 35 6.64 -14.88 -1.75
N LEU A 36 7.53 -14.66 -0.79
CA LEU A 36 8.94 -14.34 -1.07
C LEU A 36 9.69 -15.51 -1.71
N GLU A 37 9.54 -16.74 -1.19
CA GLU A 37 10.18 -17.93 -1.78
C GLU A 37 9.66 -18.28 -3.18
N THR A 38 8.43 -17.85 -3.50
CA THR A 38 7.88 -17.99 -4.85
C THR A 38 8.37 -16.86 -5.76
N GLY A 39 8.39 -15.62 -5.29
CA GLY A 39 8.86 -14.44 -6.03
C GLY A 39 10.35 -14.52 -6.42
N LYS A 40 11.21 -14.97 -5.50
CA LYS A 40 12.66 -15.12 -5.74
C LYS A 40 13.03 -16.04 -6.91
N ARG A 41 12.11 -16.92 -7.33
CA ARG A 41 12.37 -17.89 -8.41
C ARG A 41 12.56 -17.24 -9.77
N ILE A 42 12.03 -16.03 -9.97
CA ILE A 42 12.16 -15.26 -11.21
C ILE A 42 12.56 -13.84 -10.84
N PRO A 43 13.84 -13.52 -10.70
CA PRO A 43 14.24 -12.14 -10.43
C PRO A 43 13.90 -11.24 -11.62
N PHE A 44 13.65 -9.96 -11.34
CA PHE A 44 13.47 -8.96 -12.38
C PHE A 44 14.70 -8.89 -13.28
N SER A 45 14.49 -8.86 -14.60
CA SER A 45 15.53 -8.34 -15.49
C SER A 45 15.64 -6.81 -15.32
N ALA A 46 16.78 -6.24 -15.71
CA ALA A 46 16.95 -4.79 -15.69
C ALA A 46 15.91 -4.06 -16.57
N ALA A 47 15.48 -4.70 -17.67
CA ALA A 47 14.45 -4.16 -18.55
C ALA A 47 13.06 -4.20 -17.89
N ASP A 48 12.71 -5.30 -17.22
CA ASP A 48 11.44 -5.43 -16.51
C ASP A 48 11.33 -4.39 -15.39
N LEU A 49 12.41 -4.23 -14.62
CA LEU A 49 12.47 -3.22 -13.58
C LEU A 49 12.33 -1.81 -14.18
N SER A 50 13.08 -1.47 -15.23
CA SER A 50 12.97 -0.16 -15.88
C SER A 50 11.56 0.14 -16.41
N ASN A 51 10.88 -0.86 -16.99
CA ASN A 51 9.51 -0.71 -17.45
C ASN A 51 8.55 -0.47 -16.29
N LEU A 52 8.71 -1.23 -15.21
CA LEU A 52 7.89 -1.10 -14.01
C LEU A 52 8.05 0.30 -13.36
N TYR A 53 9.27 0.84 -13.30
CA TYR A 53 9.51 2.22 -12.84
C TYR A 53 8.68 3.23 -13.62
N GLN A 54 8.66 3.12 -14.96
CA GLN A 54 7.88 4.03 -15.81
C GLN A 54 6.37 3.86 -15.58
N SER A 55 5.89 2.61 -15.43
CA SER A 55 4.48 2.36 -15.13
C SER A 55 4.05 2.95 -13.78
N VAL A 56 4.88 2.85 -12.74
CA VAL A 56 4.61 3.47 -11.43
C VAL A 56 4.55 4.99 -11.53
N ILE A 57 5.51 5.62 -12.23
CA ILE A 57 5.51 7.08 -12.44
C ILE A 57 4.21 7.51 -13.14
N TYR A 58 3.78 6.78 -14.17
CA TYR A 58 2.55 7.06 -14.88
C TYR A 58 1.32 6.91 -13.97
N ALA A 59 1.24 5.84 -13.18
CA ALA A 59 0.11 5.57 -12.31
C ALA A 59 -0.02 6.60 -11.18
N VAL A 60 1.09 7.03 -10.58
CA VAL A 60 1.11 8.13 -9.60
C VAL A 60 0.68 9.44 -10.26
N HIS A 61 1.17 9.72 -11.47
CA HIS A 61 0.77 10.92 -12.21
C HIS A 61 -0.73 10.94 -12.54
N SER A 62 -1.30 9.81 -12.97
CA SER A 62 -2.73 9.71 -13.27
C SER A 62 -3.61 9.80 -12.02
N SER A 63 -3.04 9.53 -10.84
CA SER A 63 -3.74 9.60 -9.55
C SER A 63 -3.92 11.03 -9.03
N ARG A 64 -3.23 12.03 -9.61
CA ARG A 64 -3.26 13.43 -9.15
C ARG A 64 -4.64 14.06 -9.01
N SER A 65 -5.64 13.58 -9.75
CA SER A 65 -7.02 14.08 -9.64
C SER A 65 -7.76 13.59 -8.39
N ARG A 66 -7.20 12.62 -7.68
CA ARG A 66 -7.77 12.01 -6.45
C ARG A 66 -6.83 12.11 -5.24
N LEU A 67 -5.70 12.80 -5.41
CA LEU A 67 -4.77 13.12 -4.33
C LEU A 67 -4.97 14.56 -3.88
N ILE A 68 -4.72 14.84 -2.60
CA ILE A 68 -4.98 16.16 -2.03
C ILE A 68 -4.07 17.25 -2.61
N ASP A 69 -2.79 16.92 -2.87
CA ASP A 69 -1.78 17.86 -3.32
C ASP A 69 -0.63 17.18 -4.08
N GLN A 70 0.29 18.01 -4.60
CA GLN A 70 1.48 17.54 -5.32
C GLN A 70 2.50 16.88 -4.39
N HIS A 71 2.59 17.33 -3.13
CA HIS A 71 3.50 16.77 -2.13
C HIS A 71 3.19 15.30 -1.88
N THR A 72 1.91 14.95 -1.67
CA THR A 72 1.45 13.57 -1.49
C THR A 72 1.74 12.72 -2.72
N ALA A 73 1.50 13.24 -3.93
CA ALA A 73 1.86 12.53 -5.15
C ALA A 73 3.37 12.24 -5.24
N ASP A 74 4.21 13.21 -4.86
CA ASP A 74 5.66 13.06 -4.86
C ASP A 74 6.12 12.06 -3.79
N MET A 75 5.54 12.09 -2.59
CA MET A 75 5.86 11.15 -1.51
C MET A 75 5.45 9.72 -1.84
N ILE A 76 4.29 9.50 -2.47
CA ILE A 76 3.88 8.17 -2.96
C ILE A 76 4.90 7.67 -3.99
N GLY A 77 5.19 8.49 -5.02
CA GLY A 77 6.13 8.12 -6.07
C GLY A 77 7.52 7.80 -5.51
N ASN A 78 8.07 8.67 -4.67
CA ASN A 78 9.38 8.48 -4.06
C ASN A 78 9.43 7.20 -3.21
N THR A 79 8.41 6.95 -2.39
CA THR A 79 8.36 5.79 -1.50
C THR A 79 8.33 4.47 -2.29
N VAL A 80 7.46 4.37 -3.31
CA VAL A 80 7.33 3.15 -4.11
C VAL A 80 8.57 2.89 -4.97
N LEU A 81 9.12 3.94 -5.60
CA LEU A 81 10.31 3.80 -6.44
C LEU A 81 11.57 3.49 -5.63
N ASP A 82 11.65 4.02 -4.41
CA ASP A 82 12.73 3.73 -3.47
C ASP A 82 12.64 2.29 -2.95
N ALA A 83 11.43 1.81 -2.61
CA ALA A 83 11.19 0.42 -2.29
C ALA A 83 11.57 -0.53 -3.43
N LEU A 84 11.19 -0.23 -4.68
CA LEU A 84 11.64 -0.99 -5.86
C LEU A 84 13.17 -0.99 -6.00
N SER A 85 13.84 0.11 -5.62
CA SER A 85 15.27 0.29 -5.81
C SER A 85 16.09 -0.48 -4.77
N ARG A 86 15.71 -0.36 -3.50
CA ARG A 86 16.55 -0.76 -2.37
C ARG A 86 15.99 -1.95 -1.59
N SER A 87 14.71 -2.28 -1.68
CA SER A 87 14.13 -3.42 -0.98
C SER A 87 14.04 -4.65 -1.87
N GLN A 88 14.73 -5.73 -1.47
CA GLN A 88 14.59 -7.03 -2.14
C GLN A 88 13.26 -7.67 -1.81
N THR A 89 12.80 -7.56 -0.56
CA THR A 89 11.47 -8.05 -0.13
C THR A 89 10.37 -7.47 -1.00
N PHE A 90 10.39 -6.15 -1.26
CA PHE A 90 9.38 -5.50 -2.09
C PHE A 90 9.43 -5.99 -3.54
N ARG A 91 10.63 -6.11 -4.14
CA ARG A 91 10.77 -6.65 -5.49
C ARG A 91 10.24 -8.08 -5.60
N ASP A 92 10.56 -8.95 -4.64
CA ASP A 92 10.11 -10.34 -4.63
C ASP A 92 8.57 -10.42 -4.54
N ALA A 93 7.94 -9.57 -3.71
CA ALA A 93 6.48 -9.47 -3.59
C ALA A 93 5.81 -8.99 -4.89
N VAL A 94 6.37 -7.98 -5.56
CA VAL A 94 5.82 -7.47 -6.83
C VAL A 94 5.94 -8.50 -7.95
N ILE A 95 7.07 -9.19 -8.04
CA ILE A 95 7.29 -10.29 -9.00
C ILE A 95 6.30 -11.43 -8.75
N TYR A 96 6.08 -11.77 -7.48
CA TYR A 96 5.10 -12.77 -7.11
C TYR A 96 3.74 -12.43 -7.73
N GLY A 97 3.25 -11.20 -7.57
CA GLY A 97 1.96 -10.81 -8.11
C GLY A 97 1.85 -10.92 -9.62
N ILE A 98 2.90 -10.46 -10.32
CA ILE A 98 3.01 -10.55 -11.78
C ILE A 98 2.85 -11.99 -12.28
N HIS A 99 3.47 -12.96 -11.62
CA HIS A 99 3.48 -14.36 -12.07
C HIS A 99 2.38 -15.22 -11.46
N ASN A 100 1.68 -14.75 -10.43
CA ASN A 100 0.62 -15.48 -9.73
C ASN A 100 -0.78 -14.87 -9.93
N LYS A 101 -0.94 -14.00 -10.93
CA LYS A 101 -2.22 -13.37 -11.32
C LYS A 101 -2.82 -12.41 -10.29
N GLU A 102 -1.96 -11.82 -9.45
CA GLU A 102 -2.35 -10.70 -8.59
C GLU A 102 -2.24 -9.38 -9.34
N VAL A 103 -2.52 -8.27 -8.65
CA VAL A 103 -2.50 -6.94 -9.26
C VAL A 103 -1.06 -6.55 -9.60
N GLN A 104 -0.86 -6.08 -10.83
CA GLN A 104 0.43 -5.51 -11.22
C GLN A 104 0.60 -4.12 -10.59
N LEU A 105 1.71 -3.89 -9.91
CA LEU A 105 2.01 -2.62 -9.23
C LEU A 105 1.82 -1.38 -10.12
N GLY A 106 2.21 -1.46 -11.40
CA GLY A 106 2.05 -0.36 -12.35
C GLY A 106 0.60 -0.04 -12.76
N CYS A 107 -0.37 -0.85 -12.33
CA CYS A 107 -1.80 -0.67 -12.59
C CYS A 107 -2.57 -0.19 -11.33
N ILE A 108 -1.87 0.04 -10.20
CA ILE A 108 -2.47 0.56 -8.97
C ILE A 108 -2.50 2.11 -9.02
N THR A 109 -3.68 2.69 -8.79
CA THR A 109 -3.86 4.13 -8.61
C THR A 109 -4.04 4.51 -7.15
N TYR A 110 -3.91 5.79 -6.80
CA TYR A 110 -3.87 6.27 -5.42
C TYR A 110 -4.91 7.36 -5.16
N ARG A 111 -5.45 7.38 -3.94
CA ARG A 111 -6.49 8.30 -3.50
C ARG A 111 -6.26 8.75 -2.06
N ASN A 112 -6.80 9.91 -1.71
CA ASN A 112 -6.93 10.35 -0.32
C ASN A 112 -8.42 10.47 0.04
N GLU A 113 -9.09 9.34 0.22
CA GLU A 113 -10.49 9.31 0.68
C GLU A 113 -10.54 9.36 2.20
N TYR A 114 -11.49 10.13 2.73
CA TYR A 114 -11.71 10.34 4.16
C TYR A 114 -13.18 10.16 4.48
N GLU A 115 -13.45 9.73 5.72
CA GLU A 115 -14.80 9.64 6.26
C GLU A 115 -14.95 10.51 7.51
N ILE A 116 -16.20 10.88 7.81
CA ILE A 116 -16.53 11.65 9.01
C ILE A 116 -16.50 10.70 10.20
N ASN A 117 -15.81 11.09 11.26
CA ASN A 117 -15.83 10.36 12.51
C ASN A 117 -17.15 10.62 13.24
N GLU A 118 -18.04 9.63 13.28
CA GLU A 118 -19.34 9.73 13.95
C GLU A 118 -19.21 9.93 15.48
N ASP A 119 -18.07 9.57 16.07
CA ASP A 119 -17.79 9.76 17.50
C ASP A 119 -17.26 11.18 17.82
N SER A 120 -16.99 11.99 16.79
CA SER A 120 -16.44 13.34 16.98
C SER A 120 -17.50 14.34 17.48
N PRO A 121 -17.16 15.18 18.48
CA PRO A 121 -18.06 16.22 18.98
C PRO A 121 -18.17 17.47 18.09
N VAL A 122 -17.37 17.61 17.03
CA VAL A 122 -17.40 18.79 16.13
C VAL A 122 -18.74 18.91 15.41
N GLY A 123 -19.40 17.78 15.12
CA GLY A 123 -20.72 17.76 14.49
C GLY A 123 -20.71 18.34 13.07
N VAL A 124 -19.86 17.79 12.20
CA VAL A 124 -19.67 18.30 10.84
C VAL A 124 -20.54 17.53 9.85
N ASP A 125 -21.39 18.25 9.09
CA ASP A 125 -22.27 17.65 8.08
C ASP A 125 -21.52 17.21 6.80
N SER A 126 -20.35 17.80 6.53
CA SER A 126 -19.55 17.52 5.33
C SER A 126 -18.09 17.91 5.50
N ILE A 127 -17.18 17.08 5.02
CA ILE A 127 -15.73 17.32 5.00
C ILE A 127 -15.38 18.67 4.35
N HIS A 128 -16.14 19.12 3.35
CA HIS A 128 -15.91 20.41 2.68
C HIS A 128 -16.11 21.64 3.58
N LEU A 129 -16.78 21.48 4.72
CA LEU A 129 -17.05 22.56 5.67
C LEU A 129 -16.02 22.61 6.80
N LEU A 130 -15.09 21.65 6.86
CA LEU A 130 -14.07 21.61 7.90
C LEU A 130 -13.14 22.81 7.81
N THR A 131 -12.80 23.32 8.99
CA THR A 131 -11.82 24.36 9.19
C THR A 131 -10.54 23.78 9.79
N HIS A 132 -9.44 24.52 9.61
CA HIS A 132 -8.16 24.13 10.21
C HIS A 132 -8.23 24.04 11.73
N SER A 133 -8.93 24.95 12.41
CA SER A 133 -9.06 24.94 13.87
C SER A 133 -9.70 23.66 14.41
N GLU A 134 -10.75 23.16 13.75
CA GLU A 134 -11.47 21.95 14.16
C GLU A 134 -10.61 20.68 14.09
N LEU A 135 -9.50 20.69 13.33
CA LEU A 135 -8.56 19.58 13.28
C LEU A 135 -7.58 19.54 14.48
N TYR A 136 -7.38 20.68 15.17
CA TYR A 136 -6.39 20.80 16.26
C TYR A 136 -7.04 20.88 17.65
N GLU A 137 -8.35 21.08 17.71
CA GLU A 137 -9.08 21.26 18.96
C GLU A 137 -9.38 19.93 19.68
N TYR A 138 -9.20 18.79 19.00
CA TYR A 138 -9.60 17.47 19.50
C TYR A 138 -8.43 16.48 19.44
N GLU A 139 -8.36 15.65 20.48
CA GLU A 139 -7.39 14.56 20.61
C GLU A 139 -7.83 13.32 19.83
N VAL A 140 -6.93 12.34 19.70
CA VAL A 140 -7.21 11.04 19.07
C VAL A 140 -8.41 10.34 19.71
N GLY A 141 -9.29 9.80 18.86
CA GLY A 141 -10.61 9.27 19.20
C GLY A 141 -11.75 10.30 19.09
N GLN A 142 -11.44 11.59 18.89
CA GLN A 142 -12.42 12.68 18.79
C GLN A 142 -12.19 13.58 17.57
N GLU A 143 -11.16 13.31 16.77
CA GLU A 143 -10.87 13.98 15.51
C GLU A 143 -12.08 13.92 14.56
N PRO A 144 -12.36 14.96 13.77
CA PRO A 144 -13.60 15.03 12.99
C PRO A 144 -13.63 14.11 11.76
N ILE A 145 -12.46 13.69 11.25
CA ILE A 145 -12.35 12.83 10.07
C ILE A 145 -11.25 11.80 10.24
N LEU A 146 -11.42 10.68 9.57
CA LEU A 146 -10.48 9.56 9.54
C LEU A 146 -10.11 9.26 8.08
N PRO A 147 -8.84 8.95 7.78
CA PRO A 147 -8.47 8.47 6.46
C PRO A 147 -9.04 7.06 6.24
N ILE A 148 -9.57 6.82 5.04
CA ILE A 148 -9.88 5.46 4.60
C ILE A 148 -8.58 4.86 4.06
N CYS A 149 -8.01 3.91 4.79
CA CYS A 149 -6.78 3.19 4.42
C CYS A 149 -7.15 1.78 3.95
N GLU A 150 -7.17 1.56 2.64
CA GLU A 150 -7.52 0.24 2.09
C GLU A 150 -7.03 0.02 0.65
N ALA A 151 -6.78 -1.25 0.34
CA ALA A 151 -6.57 -1.79 -0.99
C ALA A 151 -7.88 -2.35 -1.59
N ARG A 152 -8.43 -1.68 -2.61
CA ARG A 152 -9.70 -2.07 -3.27
C ARG A 152 -9.60 -2.07 -4.79
N LYS A 153 -10.62 -2.63 -5.43
CA LYS A 153 -10.91 -2.42 -6.85
C LYS A 153 -12.18 -1.61 -6.99
N ASP A 154 -12.25 -0.76 -8.00
CA ASP A 154 -13.47 -0.01 -8.31
C ASP A 154 -14.47 -0.83 -9.15
N GLU A 155 -15.57 -0.21 -9.56
CA GLU A 155 -16.63 -0.84 -10.36
C GLU A 155 -16.16 -1.34 -11.74
N HIS A 156 -14.98 -0.90 -12.21
CA HIS A 156 -14.36 -1.33 -13.46
C HIS A 156 -13.26 -2.38 -13.23
N GLU A 157 -13.15 -2.92 -12.01
CA GLU A 157 -12.08 -3.83 -11.58
C GLU A 157 -10.67 -3.18 -11.61
N GLU A 158 -10.59 -1.84 -11.64
CA GLU A 158 -9.31 -1.12 -11.58
C GLU A 158 -8.85 -1.00 -10.12
N ALA A 159 -7.62 -1.42 -9.85
CA ALA A 159 -7.06 -1.42 -8.51
C ALA A 159 -6.69 0.00 -8.05
N TYR A 160 -7.07 0.33 -6.83
CA TYR A 160 -6.66 1.57 -6.18
C TYR A 160 -6.33 1.34 -4.71
N ILE A 161 -5.56 2.26 -4.17
CA ILE A 161 -5.27 2.39 -2.74
C ILE A 161 -5.79 3.74 -2.29
N SER A 162 -6.67 3.74 -1.29
CA SER A 162 -6.92 4.93 -0.51
C SER A 162 -6.00 4.92 0.70
N PHE A 163 -5.37 6.04 1.00
CA PHE A 163 -4.47 6.16 2.13
C PHE A 163 -4.44 7.60 2.66
N SER A 164 -3.92 7.76 3.88
CA SER A 164 -3.73 9.07 4.51
C SER A 164 -2.91 10.02 3.62
N VAL A 165 -3.13 11.33 3.80
CA VAL A 165 -2.32 12.36 3.12
C VAL A 165 -0.88 12.27 3.60
N ALA A 166 0.08 12.60 2.73
CA ALA A 166 1.47 12.53 3.15
C ALA A 166 1.75 13.58 4.24
N PRO A 167 2.42 13.21 5.34
CA PRO A 167 2.86 14.19 6.32
C PRO A 167 3.99 15.03 5.73
N ASP A 168 4.38 16.10 6.43
CA ASP A 168 5.48 16.97 6.02
C ASP A 168 6.79 16.18 5.81
N SER A 169 7.64 16.69 4.91
CA SER A 169 8.98 16.14 4.74
C SER A 169 9.76 16.20 6.06
N ASP A 170 10.51 15.14 6.37
CA ASP A 170 11.29 14.99 7.61
C ASP A 170 10.48 14.94 8.92
N SER A 171 9.15 14.82 8.83
CA SER A 171 8.28 14.60 9.98
C SER A 171 8.53 13.23 10.63
N CYS A 172 8.20 13.09 11.92
CA CYS A 172 8.36 11.81 12.62
C CYS A 172 7.34 10.75 12.16
N GLU A 173 6.26 11.18 11.52
CA GLU A 173 5.21 10.35 10.97
C GLU A 173 5.61 9.70 9.64
N MET A 174 6.55 10.32 8.89
CA MET A 174 6.91 9.89 7.54
C MET A 174 7.29 8.41 7.46
N PRO A 175 8.16 7.84 8.31
CA PRO A 175 8.50 6.42 8.22
C PRO A 175 7.29 5.48 8.42
N SER A 176 6.37 5.86 9.32
CA SER A 176 5.15 5.08 9.57
C SER A 176 4.15 5.21 8.41
N TRP A 177 4.03 6.41 7.85
CA TRP A 177 3.20 6.64 6.66
C TRP A 177 3.73 5.86 5.45
N GLN A 178 5.04 5.86 5.23
CA GLN A 178 5.67 5.10 4.15
C GLN A 178 5.46 3.60 4.29
N GLU A 179 5.59 3.07 5.50
CA GLU A 179 5.39 1.65 5.77
C GLU A 179 3.92 1.24 5.59
N GLY A 180 2.96 2.02 6.09
CA GLY A 180 1.53 1.77 5.87
C GLY A 180 1.12 1.90 4.39
N LEU A 181 1.73 2.81 3.61
CA LEU A 181 1.51 2.84 2.17
C LEU A 181 1.99 1.55 1.48
N ILE A 182 3.16 1.04 1.89
CA ILE A 182 3.68 -0.23 1.38
C ILE A 182 2.78 -1.40 1.80
N HIS A 183 2.23 -1.37 3.01
CA HIS A 183 1.26 -2.35 3.51
C HIS A 183 0.06 -2.48 2.54
N GLU A 184 -0.59 -1.37 2.19
CA GLU A 184 -1.72 -1.39 1.25
C GLU A 184 -1.33 -1.90 -0.15
N ILE A 185 -0.11 -1.57 -0.60
CA ILE A 185 0.40 -2.08 -1.88
C ILE A 185 0.58 -3.61 -1.81
N ILE A 186 1.06 -4.14 -0.69
CA ILE A 186 1.29 -5.57 -0.51
C ILE A 186 -0.01 -6.36 -0.62
N HIS A 187 -1.13 -5.86 -0.09
CA HIS A 187 -2.44 -6.49 -0.29
C HIS A 187 -2.72 -6.77 -1.78
N HIS A 188 -2.57 -5.75 -2.63
CA HIS A 188 -2.83 -5.87 -4.07
C HIS A 188 -1.83 -6.77 -4.79
N VAL A 189 -0.53 -6.61 -4.55
CA VAL A 189 0.50 -7.31 -5.33
C VAL A 189 0.75 -8.73 -4.85
N THR A 190 0.18 -9.16 -3.72
CA THR A 190 0.39 -10.51 -3.18
C THR A 190 -0.90 -11.28 -2.88
N GLY A 191 -2.04 -10.59 -2.79
CA GLY A 191 -3.28 -11.18 -2.30
C GLY A 191 -3.24 -11.54 -0.80
N ALA A 192 -2.21 -11.11 -0.08
CA ALA A 192 -2.13 -11.28 1.37
C ALA A 192 -3.26 -10.50 2.06
N GLY A 193 -3.79 -11.04 3.14
CA GLY A 193 -4.79 -10.39 3.98
C GLY A 193 -4.28 -10.22 5.40
N ASP A 194 -4.96 -9.36 6.14
CA ASP A 194 -4.70 -9.18 7.58
C ASP A 194 -5.26 -10.33 8.42
N PRO A 195 -4.89 -10.42 9.71
CA PRO A 195 -5.44 -11.41 10.62
C PRO A 195 -6.97 -11.31 10.69
N LEU A 196 -7.66 -12.46 10.65
CA LEU A 196 -9.13 -12.51 10.66
C LEU A 196 -9.76 -12.31 12.05
N GLU A 197 -8.96 -12.40 13.12
CA GLU A 197 -9.44 -12.34 14.50
C GLU A 197 -8.86 -11.10 15.20
N ASP A 198 -9.74 -10.21 15.67
CA ASP A 198 -9.36 -9.06 16.49
C ASP A 198 -8.74 -9.53 17.82
N GLY A 199 -7.60 -8.94 18.20
CA GLY A 199 -6.86 -9.31 19.41
C GLY A 199 -5.83 -10.43 19.21
N ASN A 200 -5.63 -10.88 17.97
CA ASN A 200 -4.55 -11.79 17.66
C ASN A 200 -3.19 -11.08 17.84
N ILE A 201 -2.28 -11.73 18.58
CA ILE A 201 -0.91 -11.22 18.83
C ILE A 201 0.01 -11.40 17.62
N GLU A 202 -0.55 -11.70 16.46
CA GLU A 202 0.19 -11.90 15.23
C GLU A 202 -0.01 -10.67 14.31
N PRO A 203 1.05 -10.20 13.65
CA PRO A 203 0.98 -9.06 12.73
C PRO A 203 0.20 -9.38 11.44
N GLY A 204 0.15 -10.65 11.02
CA GLY A 204 -0.39 -11.03 9.71
C GLY A 204 0.66 -10.92 8.60
N PRO A 205 0.46 -11.61 7.47
CA PRO A 205 1.46 -11.68 6.40
C PRO A 205 1.67 -10.36 5.66
N THR A 206 0.63 -9.51 5.49
CA THR A 206 0.78 -8.18 4.87
C THR A 206 1.73 -7.31 5.68
N GLU A 207 1.46 -7.18 6.98
CA GLU A 207 2.29 -6.44 7.92
C GLU A 207 3.71 -7.01 8.01
N ILE A 208 3.88 -8.35 8.08
CA ILE A 208 5.22 -8.95 8.08
C ILE A 208 6.04 -8.52 6.86
N LEU A 209 5.43 -8.48 5.67
CA LEU A 209 6.10 -8.06 4.46
C LEU A 209 6.42 -6.55 4.50
N ALA A 210 5.48 -5.70 4.94
CA ALA A 210 5.66 -4.25 5.03
C ALA A 210 6.81 -3.89 5.99
N ARG A 211 6.82 -4.52 7.17
CA ARG A 211 7.88 -4.36 8.18
C ARG A 211 9.27 -4.79 7.69
N ARG A 212 9.35 -5.86 6.89
CA ARG A 212 10.62 -6.28 6.25
C ARG A 212 11.10 -5.26 5.21
N VAL A 213 10.19 -4.68 4.43
CA VAL A 213 10.52 -3.58 3.51
C VAL A 213 11.03 -2.38 4.29
N ALA A 214 10.33 -1.96 5.34
CA ALA A 214 10.76 -0.86 6.20
C ALA A 214 12.16 -1.09 6.81
N GLN A 215 12.43 -2.31 7.28
CA GLN A 215 13.75 -2.69 7.81
C GLN A 215 14.86 -2.57 6.75
N GLU A 216 14.62 -3.05 5.52
CA GLU A 216 15.59 -2.97 4.42
C GLU A 216 15.87 -1.51 3.98
N LEU A 217 14.86 -0.64 4.09
CA LEU A 217 14.96 0.76 3.68
C LEU A 217 15.47 1.68 4.78
N GLY A 218 15.49 1.21 6.03
CA GLY A 218 15.95 1.96 7.20
C GLY A 218 14.87 2.88 7.79
N TRP A 219 13.59 2.57 7.59
CA TRP A 219 12.47 3.33 8.14
C TRP A 219 12.30 3.00 9.63
N LEU A 220 12.42 4.02 10.48
CA LEU A 220 12.30 3.87 11.93
C LEU A 220 10.82 3.92 12.32
N ILE A 221 10.26 2.76 12.61
CA ILE A 221 8.86 2.57 13.00
C ILE A 221 8.78 1.89 14.39
N PRO A 222 7.73 2.17 15.20
CA PRO A 222 7.59 1.52 16.51
C PRO A 222 7.49 0.00 16.37
N GLU A 223 8.00 -0.76 17.35
CA GLU A 223 7.85 -2.21 17.37
C GLU A 223 6.45 -2.60 17.87
N PHE A 224 5.63 -3.14 16.97
CA PHE A 224 4.32 -3.71 17.30
C PHE A 224 4.40 -5.23 17.22
N THR A 225 3.81 -5.92 18.20
CA THR A 225 3.78 -7.38 18.21
C THR A 225 2.56 -7.95 17.50
N GLY A 226 1.47 -7.19 17.36
CA GLY A 226 0.25 -7.64 16.66
C GLY A 226 -0.44 -6.49 15.92
N TYR A 227 -1.20 -6.84 14.88
CA TYR A 227 -1.84 -5.87 13.98
C TYR A 227 -2.80 -4.92 14.72
N ALA A 228 -3.63 -5.46 15.60
CA ALA A 228 -4.55 -4.69 16.44
C ALA A 228 -3.94 -4.27 17.81
N SER A 229 -2.62 -4.35 17.97
CA SER A 229 -2.00 -4.00 19.26
C SER A 229 -2.03 -2.49 19.48
N ARG A 230 -2.67 -2.05 20.56
CA ARG A 230 -2.69 -0.64 20.98
C ARG A 230 -1.38 -0.31 21.67
N ILE A 231 -0.86 0.90 21.43
CA ILE A 231 0.12 1.53 22.33
C ILE A 231 -0.60 1.75 23.67
N VAL A 232 -0.03 1.20 24.74
CA VAL A 232 -0.44 1.48 26.14
C VAL A 232 0.34 2.69 26.64
#